data_AF-A0A3D3DUY2-F1
#
_entry.id   AF-A0A3D3DUY2-F1
#
_cell.length_a   1.000
_cell.length_b   1.000
_cell.length_c   1.000
_cell.angle_alpha   90.00
_cell.angle_beta   90.00
_cell.angle_gamma   90.00
#
_symmetry.space_group_name_H-M   'P 1'
#
loop_
_entity.id
_entity.type
_entity.pdbx_description
1 polymer ?
#
loop_
_entity_poly.entity_id
_entity_poly.type
_entity_poly.pdbx_seq_one_letter_code
_entity_poly.pdbx_strand_id
1 'polypeptide(L)'
;IVSDYEAGSGNSLSGLAPNASEYTGFRTLTDEQIEDLAEKIVEQVRLRGPFLSLSEFVNRQLSSNTDLSLAGAIQTAINNLEEDPMEELRNPANKLSDTTMFETDSDDPKLDGVSYEYPKAAEGSSAHGVPGWIRQADVLRPIAPVLSARDDTFTIRTYGDARDNDGNILARAWCEATVQRSRDFVDSADQAGSVEPPTSAVNQTFGRKYVIKSFRWLNTDEV
;
A
#
# COMPACT_ATOMS: atom_id res chain seq x y z
N ILE A 1 0.58 -34.68 -15.27
CA ILE A 1 -0.12 -34.31 -14.03
C ILE A 1 0.79 -33.30 -13.36
N VAL A 2 0.52 -32.00 -13.55
CA VAL A 2 1.25 -30.95 -12.84
C VAL A 2 0.60 -30.92 -11.46
N SER A 3 1.30 -31.47 -10.48
CA SER A 3 0.90 -31.40 -9.08
C SER A 3 1.15 -29.99 -8.58
N ASP A 4 0.10 -29.28 -8.18
CA ASP A 4 0.21 -28.06 -7.38
C ASP A 4 0.84 -28.45 -6.04
N TYR A 5 2.12 -28.17 -5.88
CA TYR A 5 2.82 -28.28 -4.61
C TYR A 5 3.08 -26.88 -4.06
N GLU A 6 2.77 -26.68 -2.78
CA GLU A 6 3.18 -25.49 -2.05
C GLU A 6 4.71 -25.48 -1.92
N ALA A 7 5.31 -24.31 -2.13
CA ALA A 7 6.73 -24.10 -1.86
C ALA A 7 7.00 -24.41 -0.36
N GLY A 8 8.08 -25.14 -0.06
CA GLY A 8 8.41 -25.56 1.30
C GLY A 8 7.78 -26.87 1.79
N SER A 9 6.87 -27.50 1.03
CA SER A 9 6.44 -28.86 1.35
C SER A 9 7.58 -29.85 1.04
N GLY A 10 8.14 -30.47 2.08
CA GLY A 10 9.43 -31.17 2.08
C GLY A 10 9.55 -32.46 1.25
N ASN A 11 9.11 -32.50 0.00
CA ASN A 11 9.37 -33.62 -0.90
C ASN A 11 9.68 -33.16 -2.32
N SER A 12 10.87 -32.58 -2.52
CA SER A 12 11.44 -32.33 -3.85
C SER A 12 11.63 -33.67 -4.59
N LEU A 13 10.92 -33.88 -5.71
CA LEU A 13 11.14 -35.00 -6.64
C LEU A 13 12.47 -34.92 -7.42
N SER A 14 13.32 -33.92 -7.16
CA SER A 14 14.58 -33.70 -7.86
C SER A 14 15.77 -33.89 -6.93
N GLY A 15 16.42 -35.05 -7.02
CA GLY A 15 17.67 -35.34 -6.31
C GLY A 15 18.90 -34.55 -6.80
N LEU A 16 18.72 -33.51 -7.61
CA LEU A 16 19.78 -32.64 -8.14
C LEU A 16 19.98 -31.34 -7.34
N ALA A 17 18.99 -30.91 -6.55
CA ALA A 17 19.11 -29.78 -5.64
C ALA A 17 18.08 -29.91 -4.50
N PRO A 18 18.52 -30.14 -3.24
CA PRO A 18 17.61 -30.42 -2.12
C PRO A 18 16.59 -29.30 -1.87
N ASN A 19 16.94 -28.05 -2.22
CA ASN A 19 16.11 -26.86 -2.00
C ASN A 19 15.41 -26.36 -3.27
N ALA A 20 15.38 -27.16 -4.35
CA ALA A 20 14.73 -26.75 -5.59
C ALA A 20 13.21 -26.55 -5.45
N SER A 21 12.55 -27.24 -4.51
CA SER A 21 11.12 -27.07 -4.24
C SER A 21 10.73 -25.65 -3.82
N GLU A 22 11.64 -24.93 -3.14
CA GLU A 22 11.41 -23.54 -2.72
C GLU A 22 11.19 -22.60 -3.91
N TYR A 23 11.75 -22.97 -5.07
CA TYR A 23 11.72 -22.21 -6.32
C TYR A 23 10.66 -22.71 -7.32
N THR A 24 9.90 -23.76 -6.98
CA THR A 24 8.95 -24.41 -7.90
C THR A 24 7.52 -24.47 -7.35
N GLY A 25 7.07 -23.41 -6.66
CA GLY A 25 5.72 -23.35 -6.10
C GLY A 25 5.17 -21.93 -5.97
N PHE A 26 3.89 -21.85 -5.64
CA PHE A 26 3.25 -20.62 -5.19
C PHE A 26 3.42 -20.50 -3.66
N ARG A 27 3.60 -19.27 -3.16
CA ARG A 27 3.58 -19.00 -1.72
C ARG A 27 2.25 -18.38 -1.35
N THR A 28 1.77 -18.79 -0.18
CA THR A 28 0.56 -18.27 0.44
C THR A 28 0.97 -17.62 1.75
N LEU A 29 0.42 -16.44 2.04
CA LEU A 29 0.64 -15.79 3.33
C LEU A 29 -0.35 -16.36 4.35
N THR A 30 0.09 -16.55 5.59
CA THR A 30 -0.82 -16.86 6.70
C THR A 30 -1.62 -15.63 7.10
N ASP A 31 -2.69 -15.82 7.88
CA ASP A 31 -3.52 -14.70 8.36
C ASP A 31 -2.69 -13.73 9.23
N GLU A 32 -1.77 -14.26 10.04
CA GLU A 32 -0.84 -13.47 10.86
C GLU A 32 0.11 -12.63 10.00
N GLN A 33 0.66 -13.20 8.91
CA GLN A 33 1.51 -12.47 7.98
C GLN A 33 0.75 -11.40 7.19
N ILE A 34 -0.55 -11.63 6.91
CA ILE A 34 -1.41 -10.62 6.28
C ILE A 34 -1.68 -9.46 7.24
N GLU A 35 -1.91 -9.74 8.52
CA GLU A 35 -2.08 -8.72 9.55
C GLU A 35 -0.80 -7.89 9.72
N ASP A 36 0.36 -8.54 9.84
CA ASP A 36 1.67 -7.86 9.89
C ASP A 36 1.93 -7.03 8.62
N LEU A 37 1.63 -7.57 7.44
CA LEU A 37 1.74 -6.83 6.18
C LEU A 37 0.91 -5.54 6.21
N ALA A 38 -0.31 -5.60 6.75
CA ALA A 38 -1.16 -4.42 6.88
C ALA A 38 -0.55 -3.38 7.84
N GLU A 39 0.01 -3.82 8.96
CA GLU A 39 0.72 -2.94 9.90
C GLU A 39 1.95 -2.27 9.27
N LYS A 40 2.81 -3.04 8.58
CA LYS A 40 3.99 -2.48 7.89
C LYS A 40 3.61 -1.52 6.76
N ILE A 41 2.49 -1.75 6.06
CA ILE A 41 1.97 -0.77 5.09
C ILE A 41 1.58 0.54 5.79
N VAL A 42 0.91 0.48 6.95
CA VAL A 42 0.55 1.67 7.74
C VAL A 42 1.79 2.42 8.21
N GLU A 43 2.83 1.72 8.65
CA GLU A 43 4.12 2.34 8.98
C GLU A 43 4.71 3.09 7.78
N GLN A 44 4.71 2.48 6.60
CA GLN A 44 5.21 3.13 5.38
C GLN A 44 4.37 4.36 4.99
N VAL A 45 3.04 4.32 5.19
CA VAL A 45 2.17 5.49 4.98
C VAL A 45 2.55 6.63 5.94
N ARG A 46 2.86 6.33 7.21
CA ARG A 46 3.28 7.34 8.19
C ARG A 46 4.64 7.94 7.86
N LEU A 47 5.60 7.11 7.42
CA LEU A 47 6.95 7.55 7.08
C LEU A 47 7.00 8.40 5.80
N ARG A 48 6.19 8.06 4.81
CA ARG A 48 6.19 8.68 3.47
C ARG A 48 5.22 9.85 3.33
N GLY A 49 4.30 9.98 4.29
CA GLY A 49 3.27 11.01 4.28
C GLY A 49 2.08 10.66 3.38
N PRO A 50 1.14 11.61 3.20
CA PRO A 50 -0.02 11.40 2.34
C PRO A 50 0.41 11.29 0.87
N PHE A 51 -0.02 10.23 0.20
CA PHE A 51 0.23 10.03 -1.23
C PHE A 51 -0.75 10.86 -2.07
N LEU A 52 -0.23 11.57 -3.07
CA LEU A 52 -1.04 12.37 -4.00
C LEU A 52 -1.72 11.50 -5.06
N SER A 53 -1.20 10.30 -5.31
CA SER A 53 -1.72 9.37 -6.32
C SER A 53 -1.40 7.92 -5.98
N LEU A 54 -2.11 6.98 -6.63
CA LEU A 54 -1.76 5.56 -6.55
C LEU A 54 -0.33 5.29 -7.05
N SER A 55 0.12 6.03 -8.06
CA SER A 55 1.48 5.91 -8.58
C SER A 55 2.54 6.27 -7.53
N GLU A 56 2.27 7.26 -6.68
CA GLU A 56 3.17 7.64 -5.60
C GLU A 56 3.15 6.64 -4.43
N PHE A 57 2.00 6.03 -4.16
CA PHE A 57 1.88 4.95 -3.18
C PHE A 57 2.64 3.68 -3.60
N VAL A 58 2.56 3.33 -4.89
CA VAL A 58 3.13 2.09 -5.44
C VAL A 58 4.62 2.24 -5.75
N ASN A 59 5.04 3.35 -6.36
CA ASN A 59 6.43 3.52 -6.79
C ASN A 59 7.34 4.02 -5.66
N ARG A 60 8.65 3.87 -5.87
CA ARG A 60 9.65 4.49 -4.99
C ARG A 60 9.56 6.02 -5.04
N GLN A 61 9.82 6.67 -3.93
CA GLN A 61 9.95 8.13 -3.87
C GLN A 61 11.37 8.54 -4.30
N LEU A 62 11.49 9.64 -5.03
CA LEU A 62 12.80 10.24 -5.32
C LEU A 62 13.11 11.22 -4.19
N SER A 63 13.83 10.76 -3.17
CA SER A 63 14.15 11.56 -2.00
C SER A 63 15.61 11.44 -1.61
N SER A 64 16.08 12.34 -0.74
CA SER A 64 17.40 12.24 -0.12
C SER A 64 17.47 11.12 0.92
N ASN A 65 16.33 10.57 1.35
CA ASN A 65 16.30 9.40 2.21
C ASN A 65 16.52 8.15 1.36
N THR A 66 17.71 7.59 1.50
CA THR A 66 18.17 6.40 0.77
C THR A 66 17.14 5.27 0.93
N ASP A 67 16.76 4.92 2.16
CA ASP A 67 15.93 3.74 2.41
C ASP A 67 14.52 3.83 1.78
N LEU A 68 13.91 5.02 1.82
CA LEU A 68 12.60 5.26 1.18
C LEU A 68 12.68 5.32 -0.35
N SER A 69 13.86 5.56 -0.90
CA SER A 69 14.08 5.72 -2.34
C SER A 69 14.45 4.41 -3.05
N LEU A 70 14.65 3.33 -2.29
CA LEU A 70 14.97 2.01 -2.84
C LEU A 70 13.74 1.32 -3.44
N ALA A 71 12.61 1.35 -2.74
CA ALA A 71 11.38 0.70 -3.15
C ALA A 71 10.13 1.52 -2.75
N GLY A 72 8.97 1.16 -3.30
CA GLY A 72 7.68 1.76 -2.92
C GLY A 72 7.12 1.18 -1.62
N ALA A 73 6.04 1.78 -1.11
CA ALA A 73 5.51 1.47 0.23
C ALA A 73 5.22 -0.03 0.43
N ILE A 74 4.52 -0.66 -0.53
CA ILE A 74 4.13 -2.07 -0.42
C ILE A 74 5.35 -3.00 -0.49
N GLN A 75 6.31 -2.76 -1.39
CA GLN A 75 7.49 -3.62 -1.49
C GLN A 75 8.39 -3.48 -0.26
N THR A 76 8.53 -2.26 0.29
CA THR A 76 9.23 -2.07 1.57
C THR A 76 8.51 -2.78 2.71
N ALA A 77 7.18 -2.76 2.75
CA ALA A 77 6.41 -3.48 3.77
C ALA A 77 6.63 -5.01 3.69
N ILE A 78 6.58 -5.59 2.49
CA ILE A 78 6.88 -7.03 2.28
C ILE A 78 8.30 -7.38 2.75
N ASN A 79 9.27 -6.50 2.52
CA ASN A 79 10.65 -6.74 2.94
C ASN A 79 10.85 -6.64 4.46
N ASN A 80 9.93 -6.01 5.18
CA ASN A 80 10.01 -5.73 6.61
C ASN A 80 9.04 -6.57 7.45
N LEU A 81 8.46 -7.64 6.88
CA LEU A 81 7.64 -8.58 7.64
C LEU A 81 8.46 -9.20 8.78
N GLU A 82 7.81 -9.41 9.93
CA GLU A 82 8.45 -10.00 11.11
C GLU A 82 8.70 -11.49 10.92
N GLU A 83 7.70 -12.21 10.40
CA GLU A 83 7.82 -13.59 9.94
C GLU A 83 7.94 -13.61 8.42
N ASP A 84 9.19 -13.69 7.93
CA ASP A 84 9.48 -13.61 6.51
C ASP A 84 9.01 -14.88 5.76
N PRO A 85 7.97 -14.80 4.90
CA PRO A 85 7.51 -15.93 4.10
C PRO A 85 8.55 -16.42 3.08
N MET A 86 9.62 -15.64 2.88
CA MET A 86 10.70 -15.90 1.94
C MET A 86 12.02 -16.22 2.64
N GLU A 87 12.02 -16.45 3.96
CA GLU A 87 13.23 -16.72 4.75
C GLU A 87 14.08 -17.83 4.12
N GLU A 88 13.46 -18.96 3.78
CA GLU A 88 14.15 -20.10 3.15
C GLU A 88 14.72 -19.79 1.76
N LEU A 89 14.09 -18.90 0.99
CA LEU A 89 14.58 -18.43 -0.33
C LEU A 89 15.71 -17.41 -0.20
N ARG A 90 15.66 -16.58 0.84
CA ARG A 90 16.68 -15.57 1.12
C ARG A 90 17.90 -16.18 1.80
N ASN A 91 17.74 -17.33 2.46
CA ASN A 91 18.81 -18.00 3.17
C ASN A 91 19.97 -18.36 2.21
N PRO A 92 21.18 -17.81 2.43
CA PRO A 92 22.34 -18.12 1.61
C PRO A 92 22.71 -19.61 1.56
N ALA A 93 22.31 -20.39 2.57
CA ALA A 93 22.52 -21.85 2.61
C ALA A 93 21.64 -22.60 1.59
N ASN A 94 20.57 -21.97 1.10
CA ASN A 94 19.58 -22.59 0.22
C ASN A 94 19.66 -22.13 -1.25
N LYS A 95 20.80 -21.55 -1.64
CA LYS A 95 21.05 -21.12 -3.01
C LYS A 95 21.03 -22.31 -3.96
N LEU A 96 20.35 -22.15 -5.11
CA LEU A 96 20.34 -23.15 -6.18
C LEU A 96 21.72 -23.27 -6.86
N SER A 97 22.51 -22.20 -6.84
CA SER A 97 23.89 -22.15 -7.35
C SER A 97 24.66 -20.99 -6.73
N ASP A 98 25.94 -21.23 -6.41
CA ASP A 98 26.89 -20.19 -5.96
C ASP A 98 27.11 -19.07 -7.00
N THR A 99 26.78 -19.32 -8.27
CA THR A 99 27.07 -18.38 -9.37
C THR A 99 25.92 -17.44 -9.70
N THR A 100 24.66 -17.82 -9.39
CA THR A 100 23.46 -17.10 -9.87
C THR A 100 22.61 -16.48 -8.77
N MET A 101 22.97 -16.66 -7.49
CA MET A 101 22.15 -16.24 -6.34
C MET A 101 23.00 -15.51 -5.28
N PHE A 102 23.76 -14.50 -5.70
CA PHE A 102 24.50 -13.61 -4.80
C PHE A 102 23.58 -12.48 -4.29
N GLU A 103 23.74 -12.08 -3.03
CA GLU A 103 23.34 -10.73 -2.62
C GLU A 103 24.40 -9.80 -3.16
N THR A 104 24.04 -9.03 -4.17
CA THR A 104 24.99 -8.14 -4.83
C THR A 104 25.48 -7.11 -3.81
N ASP A 105 26.79 -6.99 -3.65
CA ASP A 105 27.43 -6.01 -2.78
C ASP A 105 27.90 -4.85 -3.67
N SER A 106 27.65 -3.61 -3.24
CA SER A 106 28.08 -2.43 -3.97
C SER A 106 29.63 -2.30 -4.00
N ASP A 107 30.33 -3.00 -3.12
CA ASP A 107 31.79 -3.09 -3.04
C ASP A 107 32.38 -4.36 -3.73
N ASP A 108 31.59 -5.14 -4.49
CA ASP A 108 32.11 -6.33 -5.20
C ASP A 108 33.22 -5.93 -6.20
N PRO A 109 34.42 -6.54 -6.15
CA PRO A 109 35.52 -6.27 -7.08
C PRO A 109 35.14 -6.42 -8.57
N LYS A 110 34.08 -7.18 -8.89
CA LYS A 110 33.54 -7.31 -10.25
C LYS A 110 32.84 -6.05 -10.75
N LEU A 111 32.49 -5.12 -9.85
CA LEU A 111 31.88 -3.83 -10.15
C LEU A 111 32.91 -2.71 -10.30
N ASP A 112 34.21 -3.01 -10.25
CA ASP A 112 35.28 -2.02 -10.41
C ASP A 112 35.15 -1.27 -11.75
N GLY A 113 35.06 0.06 -11.68
CA GLY A 113 34.80 0.95 -12.83
C GLY A 113 33.33 1.17 -13.19
N VAL A 114 32.37 0.53 -12.49
CA VAL A 114 30.93 0.79 -12.64
C VAL A 114 30.49 1.77 -11.55
N SER A 115 29.98 2.95 -11.93
CA SER A 115 29.43 3.92 -10.99
C SER A 115 27.89 3.89 -11.06
N TYR A 116 27.26 3.61 -9.92
CA TYR A 116 25.82 3.76 -9.73
C TYR A 116 25.54 5.12 -9.12
N GLU A 117 24.62 5.88 -9.71
CA GLU A 117 24.12 7.14 -9.12
C GLU A 117 23.45 6.90 -7.75
N TYR A 118 22.92 5.69 -7.55
CA TYR A 118 22.31 5.25 -6.32
C TYR A 118 22.83 3.85 -5.92
N PRO A 119 23.92 3.77 -5.14
CA PRO A 119 24.62 2.52 -4.83
C PRO A 119 23.74 1.44 -4.19
N LYS A 120 22.81 1.81 -3.30
CA LYS A 120 21.89 0.85 -2.67
C LYS A 120 20.98 0.11 -3.66
N ALA A 121 20.75 0.62 -4.88
CA ALA A 121 20.00 -0.15 -5.89
C ALA A 121 20.84 -1.24 -6.56
N ALA A 122 22.17 -1.20 -6.42
CA ALA A 122 23.02 -2.30 -6.82
C ALA A 122 22.96 -3.46 -5.82
N GLU A 123 22.42 -3.24 -4.62
CA GLU A 123 22.32 -4.25 -3.57
C GLU A 123 21.05 -5.10 -3.69
N GLY A 124 21.15 -6.34 -3.24
CA GLY A 124 20.01 -7.25 -3.09
C GLY A 124 20.20 -8.60 -3.78
N SER A 125 19.27 -9.51 -3.48
CA SER A 125 19.32 -10.87 -3.98
C SER A 125 19.03 -10.94 -5.48
N SER A 126 19.95 -11.54 -6.23
CA SER A 126 19.74 -11.93 -7.64
C SER A 126 18.64 -12.98 -7.82
N ALA A 127 18.14 -13.57 -6.72
CA ALA A 127 16.94 -14.39 -6.70
C ALA A 127 15.64 -13.59 -6.87
N HIS A 128 15.67 -12.27 -6.67
CA HIS A 128 14.48 -11.44 -6.78
C HIS A 128 13.88 -11.55 -8.18
N GLY A 129 12.78 -12.28 -8.34
CA GLY A 129 12.36 -12.66 -9.69
C GLY A 129 11.95 -14.11 -9.87
N VAL A 130 12.42 -14.99 -9.00
CA VAL A 130 12.13 -16.42 -9.10
C VAL A 130 10.69 -16.75 -8.67
N PRO A 131 10.11 -17.88 -9.13
CA PRO A 131 8.85 -18.36 -8.59
C PRO A 131 8.95 -18.59 -7.07
N GLY A 132 7.85 -18.33 -6.37
CA GLY A 132 7.81 -18.31 -4.91
C GLY A 132 8.31 -17.02 -4.27
N TRP A 133 8.96 -16.11 -5.01
CA TRP A 133 9.33 -14.79 -4.46
C TRP A 133 8.13 -13.83 -4.48
N ILE A 134 7.65 -13.44 -3.31
CA ILE A 134 6.52 -12.52 -3.17
C ILE A 134 6.94 -11.09 -3.53
N ARG A 135 6.18 -10.46 -4.43
CA ARG A 135 6.41 -9.08 -4.87
C ARG A 135 5.18 -8.22 -4.63
N GLN A 136 5.39 -6.92 -4.66
CA GLN A 136 4.31 -5.93 -4.68
C GLN A 136 3.23 -6.24 -5.74
N ALA A 137 3.61 -6.79 -6.90
CA ALA A 137 2.66 -7.16 -7.94
C ALA A 137 1.68 -8.26 -7.50
N ASP A 138 2.11 -9.18 -6.64
CA ASP A 138 1.28 -10.28 -6.15
C ASP A 138 0.24 -9.80 -5.15
N VAL A 139 0.54 -8.73 -4.41
CA VAL A 139 -0.43 -8.01 -3.56
C VAL A 139 -1.36 -7.14 -4.40
N LEU A 140 -0.83 -6.44 -5.40
CA LEU A 140 -1.61 -5.48 -6.19
C LEU A 140 -2.58 -6.15 -7.17
N ARG A 141 -2.21 -7.27 -7.80
CA ARG A 141 -3.06 -7.91 -8.83
C ARG A 141 -4.46 -8.27 -8.34
N PRO A 142 -4.66 -8.91 -7.17
CA PRO A 142 -5.99 -9.25 -6.67
C PRO A 142 -6.83 -8.02 -6.32
N ILE A 143 -6.21 -6.95 -5.84
CA ILE A 143 -6.91 -5.75 -5.35
C ILE A 143 -7.01 -4.64 -6.40
N ALA A 144 -6.28 -4.73 -7.52
CA ALA A 144 -6.24 -3.70 -8.55
C ALA A 144 -7.62 -3.23 -9.04
N PRO A 145 -8.64 -4.11 -9.23
CA PRO A 145 -9.97 -3.67 -9.66
C PRO A 145 -10.73 -2.81 -8.64
N VAL A 146 -10.40 -2.93 -7.36
CA VAL A 146 -11.05 -2.21 -6.25
C VAL A 146 -10.16 -1.11 -5.66
N LEU A 147 -8.90 -1.03 -6.09
CA LEU A 147 -7.95 -0.04 -5.63
C LEU A 147 -8.24 1.31 -6.30
N SER A 148 -8.71 2.28 -5.52
CA SER A 148 -8.91 3.65 -5.97
C SER A 148 -8.06 4.62 -5.15
N ALA A 149 -7.53 5.67 -5.78
CA ALA A 149 -7.11 6.84 -5.02
C ALA A 149 -8.32 7.34 -4.20
N ARG A 150 -8.08 7.77 -2.96
CA ARG A 150 -9.14 8.31 -2.11
C ARG A 150 -9.91 9.39 -2.87
N ASP A 151 -11.22 9.18 -3.02
CA ASP A 151 -12.10 10.24 -3.47
C ASP A 151 -12.40 11.16 -2.28
N ASP A 152 -12.34 12.45 -2.52
CA ASP A 152 -12.69 13.49 -1.56
C ASP A 152 -14.17 13.93 -1.77
N THR A 153 -14.97 13.11 -2.46
CA THR A 153 -16.39 13.32 -2.75
C THR A 153 -17.26 12.30 -1.98
N PHE A 154 -18.21 12.82 -1.21
CA PHE A 154 -19.08 12.05 -0.32
C PHE A 154 -20.53 12.25 -0.72
N THR A 155 -21.34 11.19 -0.66
CA THR A 155 -22.80 11.32 -0.74
C THR A 155 -23.37 11.15 0.67
N ILE A 156 -24.01 12.20 1.17
CA ILE A 156 -24.60 12.25 2.50
C ILE A 156 -26.10 12.20 2.35
N ARG A 157 -26.74 11.16 2.91
CA ARG A 157 -28.20 11.08 3.03
C ARG A 157 -28.61 11.41 4.45
N THR A 158 -29.59 12.28 4.62
CA THR A 158 -30.13 12.65 5.92
C THR A 158 -31.64 12.49 5.96
N TYR A 159 -32.15 12.26 7.16
CA TYR A 159 -33.56 12.16 7.49
C TYR A 159 -33.86 13.14 8.61
N GLY A 160 -34.97 13.85 8.51
CA GLY A 160 -35.50 14.69 9.57
C GLY A 160 -36.99 14.46 9.77
N ASP A 161 -37.42 14.37 11.02
CA ASP A 161 -38.82 14.39 11.41
C ASP A 161 -39.16 15.62 12.27
N ALA A 162 -40.30 16.25 11.97
CA ALA A 162 -40.90 17.26 12.84
C ALA A 162 -41.91 16.57 13.76
N ARG A 163 -41.89 16.87 15.06
CA ARG A 163 -42.80 16.28 16.06
C ARG A 163 -43.62 17.35 16.78
N ASP A 164 -44.82 16.98 17.22
CA ASP A 164 -45.63 17.81 18.13
C ASP A 164 -45.15 17.70 19.59
N ASN A 165 -45.81 18.42 20.50
CA ASN A 165 -45.52 18.39 21.93
C ASN A 165 -45.80 17.03 22.59
N ASP A 166 -46.63 16.19 21.95
CA ASP A 166 -46.99 14.84 22.40
C ASP A 166 -46.07 13.76 21.81
N GLY A 167 -45.10 14.15 20.97
CA GLY A 167 -44.13 13.28 20.32
C GLY A 167 -44.58 12.63 19.01
N ASN A 168 -45.76 12.98 18.48
CA ASN A 168 -46.24 12.47 17.20
C ASN A 168 -45.52 13.15 16.03
N ILE A 169 -45.18 12.36 15.01
CA ILE A 169 -44.50 12.86 13.81
C ILE A 169 -45.50 13.60 12.91
N LEU A 170 -45.26 14.89 12.70
CA LEU A 170 -46.04 15.78 11.85
C LEU A 170 -45.57 15.78 10.40
N ALA A 171 -44.26 15.69 10.17
CA ALA A 171 -43.67 15.70 8.84
C ALA A 171 -42.36 14.90 8.83
N ARG A 172 -42.02 14.36 7.65
CA ARG A 172 -40.74 13.69 7.39
C ARG A 172 -40.14 14.26 6.12
N ALA A 173 -38.83 14.47 6.13
CA ALA A 173 -38.09 14.88 4.96
C ALA A 173 -36.79 14.07 4.85
N TRP A 174 -36.45 13.71 3.62
CA TRP A 174 -35.18 13.07 3.30
C TRP A 174 -34.46 13.93 2.27
N CYS A 175 -33.15 14.09 2.42
CA CYS A 175 -32.34 14.73 1.39
C CYS A 175 -31.01 14.02 1.20
N GLU A 176 -30.48 14.17 0.01
CA GLU A 176 -29.18 13.67 -0.41
C GLU A 176 -28.34 14.86 -0.87
N ALA A 177 -27.13 14.98 -0.33
CA ALA A 177 -26.15 15.98 -0.71
C ALA A 177 -24.86 15.29 -1.15
N THR A 178 -24.37 15.62 -2.35
CA THR A 178 -23.01 15.26 -2.75
C THR A 178 -22.08 16.40 -2.36
N VAL A 179 -21.14 16.10 -1.47
CA VAL A 179 -20.21 17.07 -0.88
C VAL A 179 -18.79 16.70 -1.29
N GLN A 180 -18.03 17.66 -1.81
CA GLN A 180 -16.63 17.48 -2.15
C GLN A 180 -15.74 18.29 -1.22
N ARG A 181 -14.73 17.66 -0.62
CA ARG A 181 -13.63 18.33 0.06
C ARG A 181 -12.70 18.95 -0.98
N SER A 182 -12.51 20.26 -0.92
CA SER A 182 -11.59 20.99 -1.79
C SER A 182 -10.16 20.84 -1.30
N ARG A 183 -9.21 21.15 -2.18
CA ARG A 183 -7.82 21.41 -1.78
C ARG A 183 -7.72 22.66 -0.90
N ASP A 184 -8.61 23.62 -1.01
CA ASP A 184 -8.46 24.89 -0.31
C ASP A 184 -8.78 24.74 1.18
N PHE A 185 -7.99 25.39 2.03
CA PHE A 185 -8.30 25.51 3.45
C PHE A 185 -9.55 26.37 3.69
N VAL A 186 -10.19 26.21 4.85
CA VAL A 186 -11.36 27.03 5.23
C VAL A 186 -10.95 28.49 5.36
N ASP A 187 -9.81 28.75 6.00
CA ASP A 187 -9.17 30.05 6.09
C ASP A 187 -8.06 30.16 5.04
N SER A 188 -8.12 31.20 4.22
CA SER A 188 -7.16 31.49 3.14
C SER A 188 -5.78 31.92 3.63
N ALA A 189 -5.58 32.10 4.94
CA ALA A 189 -4.28 32.38 5.52
C ALA A 189 -3.25 31.26 5.27
N ASP A 190 -3.68 30.00 5.22
CA ASP A 190 -2.82 28.86 4.85
C ASP A 190 -2.97 28.51 3.36
N GLN A 191 -1.84 28.26 2.68
CA GLN A 191 -1.83 27.95 1.26
C GLN A 191 -2.22 26.49 0.98
N ALA A 192 -3.15 26.28 0.04
CA ALA A 192 -3.69 24.96 -0.32
C ALA A 192 -2.65 23.93 -0.77
N GLY A 193 -1.54 24.40 -1.36
CA GLY A 193 -0.44 23.58 -1.88
C GLY A 193 0.72 23.37 -0.91
N SER A 194 0.64 23.92 0.31
CA SER A 194 1.67 23.70 1.32
C SER A 194 1.63 22.24 1.79
N VAL A 195 2.82 21.64 1.93
CA VAL A 195 3.03 20.34 2.58
C VAL A 195 3.17 20.49 4.10
N GLU A 196 3.40 21.71 4.58
CA GLU A 196 3.48 22.01 6.00
C GLU A 196 2.10 22.01 6.68
N PRO A 197 2.02 21.63 7.96
CA PRO A 197 0.78 21.71 8.73
C PRO A 197 0.19 23.13 8.75
N PRO A 198 -1.15 23.26 8.83
CA PRO A 198 -1.81 24.57 8.87
C PRO A 198 -1.47 25.35 10.13
N THR A 199 -1.26 26.66 9.98
CA THR A 199 -0.86 27.57 11.06
C THR A 199 -2.05 28.32 11.66
N SER A 200 -3.12 28.55 10.90
CA SER A 200 -4.33 29.20 11.43
C SER A 200 -5.08 28.27 12.38
N ALA A 201 -5.53 28.79 13.52
CA ALA A 201 -6.36 28.05 14.47
C ALA A 201 -7.67 27.54 13.84
N VAL A 202 -8.23 28.28 12.87
CA VAL A 202 -9.41 27.85 12.10
C VAL A 202 -9.10 26.60 11.29
N ASN A 203 -7.96 26.56 10.61
CA ASN A 203 -7.58 25.41 9.78
C ASN A 203 -7.09 24.22 10.60
N GLN A 204 -6.53 24.44 11.79
CA GLN A 204 -6.25 23.36 12.74
C GLN A 204 -7.54 22.70 13.27
N THR A 205 -8.62 23.49 13.41
CA THR A 205 -9.91 22.99 13.90
C THR A 205 -10.76 22.36 12.79
N PHE A 206 -10.92 23.05 11.65
CA PHE A 206 -11.85 22.68 10.59
C PHE A 206 -11.18 22.10 9.34
N GLY A 207 -9.89 22.35 9.14
CA GLY A 207 -9.12 21.80 8.02
C GLY A 207 -9.50 22.38 6.65
N ARG A 208 -9.66 21.48 5.67
CA ARG A 208 -9.97 21.84 4.28
C ARG A 208 -11.46 22.10 4.07
N LYS A 209 -11.78 23.01 3.17
CA LYS A 209 -13.15 23.42 2.84
C LYS A 209 -13.95 22.29 2.21
N TYR A 210 -15.21 22.15 2.58
CA TYR A 210 -16.18 21.30 1.90
C TYR A 210 -17.13 22.16 1.06
N VAL A 211 -17.45 21.68 -0.14
CA VAL A 211 -18.34 22.33 -1.09
C VAL A 211 -19.44 21.35 -1.48
N ILE A 212 -20.69 21.73 -1.25
CA ILE A 212 -21.85 20.98 -1.74
C ILE A 212 -21.88 21.13 -3.26
N LYS A 213 -21.75 20.01 -3.98
CA LYS A 213 -21.79 19.96 -5.45
C LYS A 213 -23.20 19.77 -5.98
N SER A 214 -24.00 18.97 -5.27
CA SER A 214 -25.41 18.78 -5.57
C SER A 214 -26.18 18.58 -4.27
N PHE A 215 -27.46 18.94 -4.33
CA PHE A 215 -28.41 18.71 -3.28
C PHE A 215 -29.75 18.35 -3.92
N ARG A 216 -30.41 17.31 -3.41
CA ARG A 216 -31.77 16.95 -3.82
C ARG A 216 -32.58 16.46 -2.63
N TRP A 217 -33.88 16.74 -2.66
CA TRP A 217 -34.85 16.10 -1.80
C TRP A 217 -35.16 14.70 -2.33
N LEU A 218 -35.27 13.72 -1.44
CA LEU A 218 -35.63 12.35 -1.76
C LEU A 218 -37.10 12.11 -1.43
N ASN A 219 -37.78 11.35 -2.30
CA ASN A 219 -39.09 10.80 -1.98
C ASN A 219 -38.96 9.60 -1.06
N THR A 220 -40.04 9.25 -0.35
CA THR A 220 -40.06 8.09 0.56
C THR A 220 -39.74 6.77 -0.15
N ASP A 221 -40.06 6.66 -1.43
CA ASP A 221 -39.81 5.44 -2.23
C ASP A 221 -38.34 5.29 -2.68
N GLU A 222 -37.50 6.34 -2.51
CA GLU A 222 -36.09 6.34 -2.92
C GLU A 222 -35.12 6.06 -1.75
N VAL A 223 -35.66 5.81 -0.55
CA VAL A 223 -34.91 5.63 0.70
C VAL A 223 -34.78 4.16 1.06
#